data_AF-A0A6P0YDD0-F1
#
_entry.id   AF-A0A6P0YDD0-F1
#
_cell.length_a   1.000
_cell.length_b   1.000
_cell.length_c   1.000
_cell.angle_alpha   90.00
_cell.angle_beta   90.00
_cell.angle_gamma   90.00
#
_symmetry.space_group_name_H-M   'P 1'
#
loop_
_entity.id
_entity.type
_entity.pdbx_description
1 polymer ?
#
loop_
_entity_poly.entity_id
_entity_poly.type
_entity_poly.pdbx_seq_one_letter_code
_entity_poly.pdbx_strand_id
1 'polypeptide(L)'
;MAVSNTSSDIINRIQSGNFNNSDLEYLRQQLQDNGNETLKQLGKFNVSIDEGREIHIGDRTYYSWDDEALSSLVRMIKFGDLDEANLLVTKLNNARLQGEEGDRKTGSFYTYNVWLEDISLENSHDFTENNQHIQQYTIIGKWNSKVYKEINAFGITVDRPWGSNKTLNGNFTVKVEIINGRVTNIKPDVARYDDSANNYAADKTKQLIQSKISEALQVF
;
A
#
# COMPACT_ATOMS: atom_id res chain seq x y z
N MET A 1 -35.05 -3.27 8.04
CA MET A 1 -34.99 -2.22 6.99
C MET A 1 -33.91 -2.62 6.02
N ALA A 2 -34.27 -2.96 4.78
CA ALA A 2 -33.28 -3.29 3.76
C ALA A 2 -32.57 -2.00 3.36
N VAL A 3 -31.26 -1.94 3.55
CA VAL A 3 -30.45 -0.84 3.03
C VAL A 3 -30.59 -0.91 1.51
N SER A 4 -31.13 0.14 0.88
CA SER A 4 -31.13 0.23 -0.57
C SER A 4 -29.68 0.25 -1.03
N ASN A 5 -29.21 -0.82 -1.68
CA ASN A 5 -27.90 -0.84 -2.30
C ASN A 5 -28.00 -0.11 -3.63
N THR A 6 -27.94 1.22 -3.64
CA THR A 6 -27.81 1.97 -4.89
C THR A 6 -26.34 1.95 -5.33
N SER A 7 -26.07 2.08 -6.64
CA SER A 7 -24.69 2.22 -7.15
C SER A 7 -23.94 3.36 -6.46
N SER A 8 -24.65 4.45 -6.12
CA SER A 8 -24.11 5.59 -5.37
C SER A 8 -23.56 5.18 -4.00
N ASP A 9 -24.29 4.34 -3.27
CA ASP A 9 -23.89 3.92 -1.93
C ASP A 9 -22.66 3.02 -1.97
N ILE A 10 -22.54 2.18 -3.00
CA ILE A 10 -21.36 1.34 -3.21
C ILE A 10 -20.15 2.19 -3.58
N ILE A 11 -20.30 3.13 -4.51
CA ILE A 11 -19.23 4.07 -4.88
C ILE A 11 -18.76 4.86 -3.65
N ASN A 12 -19.68 5.33 -2.80
CA ASN A 12 -19.34 6.02 -1.55
C ASN A 12 -18.58 5.11 -0.58
N ARG A 13 -18.99 3.84 -0.43
CA ARG A 13 -18.26 2.86 0.38
C ARG A 13 -16.86 2.60 -0.17
N ILE A 14 -16.71 2.48 -1.49
CA ILE A 14 -15.41 2.33 -2.15
C ILE A 14 -14.50 3.53 -1.84
N GLN A 15 -15.01 4.74 -2.03
CA GLN A 15 -14.28 5.98 -1.77
C GLN A 15 -13.82 6.08 -0.31
N SER A 16 -14.64 5.62 0.63
CA SER A 16 -14.31 5.57 2.07
C SER A 16 -13.44 4.39 2.50
N GLY A 17 -13.17 3.43 1.61
CA GLY A 17 -12.44 2.19 1.92
C GLY A 17 -13.22 1.16 2.76
N ASN A 18 -14.54 1.33 2.91
CA ASN A 18 -15.42 0.47 3.71
C ASN A 18 -16.26 -0.52 2.87
N PHE A 19 -15.82 -0.81 1.66
CA PHE A 19 -16.49 -1.74 0.75
C PHE A 19 -16.11 -3.19 1.07
N ASN A 20 -16.95 -4.14 0.65
CA ASN A 20 -16.69 -5.57 0.79
C ASN A 20 -16.86 -6.32 -0.56
N ASN A 21 -16.59 -7.63 -0.56
CA ASN A 21 -16.70 -8.45 -1.77
C ASN A 21 -18.12 -8.45 -2.37
N SER A 22 -19.17 -8.35 -1.55
CA SER A 22 -20.55 -8.26 -2.05
C SER A 22 -20.83 -6.93 -2.75
N ASP A 23 -20.22 -5.83 -2.28
CA ASP A 23 -20.31 -4.53 -2.95
C ASP A 23 -19.66 -4.57 -4.34
N LEU A 24 -18.52 -5.25 -4.45
CA LEU A 24 -17.78 -5.41 -5.70
C LEU A 24 -18.53 -6.28 -6.72
N GLU A 25 -19.09 -7.40 -6.28
CA GLU A 25 -19.89 -8.27 -7.13
C GLU A 25 -21.15 -7.58 -7.63
N TYR A 26 -21.81 -6.80 -6.76
CA TYR A 26 -22.96 -5.99 -7.17
C TYR A 26 -22.55 -4.93 -8.21
N LEU A 27 -21.44 -4.22 -7.98
CA LEU A 27 -20.95 -3.22 -8.93
C LEU A 27 -20.61 -3.85 -10.28
N ARG A 28 -19.93 -5.01 -10.29
CA ARG A 28 -19.62 -5.78 -11.49
C ARG A 28 -20.88 -6.13 -12.28
N GLN A 29 -21.92 -6.65 -11.62
CA GLN A 29 -23.19 -6.97 -12.28
C GLN A 29 -23.84 -5.73 -12.89
N GLN A 30 -23.90 -4.62 -12.16
CA GLN A 30 -24.47 -3.36 -12.66
C GLN A 30 -23.73 -2.80 -13.88
N LEU A 31 -22.41 -2.97 -13.93
CA LEU A 31 -21.57 -2.51 -15.03
C LEU A 31 -21.70 -3.39 -16.27
N GLN A 32 -21.86 -4.70 -16.09
CA GLN A 32 -22.11 -5.63 -17.19
C GLN A 32 -23.52 -5.45 -17.80
N ASP A 33 -24.50 -5.08 -16.98
CA ASP A 33 -25.88 -4.84 -17.42
C ASP A 33 -26.10 -3.43 -18.02
N ASN A 34 -25.02 -2.69 -18.34
CA ASN A 34 -25.03 -1.34 -18.92
C ASN A 34 -25.93 -0.35 -18.15
N GLY A 35 -25.84 -0.34 -16.83
CA GLY A 35 -26.59 0.60 -15.99
C GLY A 35 -26.24 2.07 -16.31
N ASN A 36 -27.11 2.76 -17.06
CA ASN A 36 -26.94 4.17 -17.46
C ASN A 36 -26.68 5.13 -16.29
N GLU A 37 -27.23 4.84 -15.11
CA GLU A 37 -27.02 5.66 -13.91
C GLU A 37 -25.61 5.48 -13.34
N THR A 38 -25.11 4.25 -13.28
CA THR A 38 -23.76 3.93 -12.83
C THR A 38 -22.72 4.59 -13.73
N LEU A 39 -22.88 4.52 -15.06
CA LEU A 39 -21.95 5.15 -16.00
C LEU A 39 -21.84 6.67 -15.82
N LYS A 40 -22.98 7.35 -15.58
CA LYS A 40 -22.99 8.79 -15.28
C LYS A 40 -22.23 9.12 -14.00
N GLN A 41 -22.33 8.27 -12.97
CA GLN A 41 -21.64 8.47 -11.70
C GLN A 41 -20.13 8.21 -11.80
N LEU A 42 -19.72 7.32 -12.70
CA LEU A 42 -18.32 6.97 -12.94
C LEU A 42 -17.60 7.96 -13.87
N GLY A 43 -18.32 8.71 -14.71
CA GLY A 43 -17.72 9.74 -15.57
C GLY A 43 -16.92 10.81 -14.82
N LYS A 44 -17.26 11.10 -13.55
CA LYS A 44 -16.48 12.03 -12.69
C LYS A 44 -15.10 11.48 -12.30
N PHE A 45 -14.88 10.19 -12.47
CA PHE A 45 -13.66 9.46 -12.18
C PHE A 45 -12.92 9.07 -13.48
N ASN A 46 -13.18 9.77 -14.60
CA ASN A 46 -12.55 9.47 -15.89
C ASN A 46 -12.74 8.02 -16.34
N VAL A 47 -13.95 7.50 -16.11
CA VAL A 47 -14.37 6.18 -16.59
C VAL A 47 -15.45 6.37 -17.65
N SER A 48 -15.19 5.85 -18.85
CA SER A 48 -16.16 5.82 -19.94
C SER A 48 -16.26 4.43 -20.56
N ILE A 49 -17.42 4.15 -21.17
CA ILE A 49 -17.60 2.97 -22.02
C ILE A 49 -18.00 3.49 -23.39
N ASP A 50 -17.16 3.26 -24.38
CA ASP A 50 -17.38 3.71 -25.75
C ASP A 50 -18.32 2.77 -26.49
N GLU A 51 -18.89 3.24 -27.61
CA GLU A 51 -19.88 2.50 -28.41
C GLU A 51 -19.37 1.14 -28.93
N GLY A 52 -18.05 0.91 -28.90
CA GLY A 52 -17.36 -0.35 -29.19
C GLY A 52 -17.17 -1.31 -28.01
N ARG A 53 -17.72 -1.00 -26.82
CA ARG A 53 -17.49 -1.70 -25.52
C ARG A 53 -16.06 -1.61 -25.00
N GLU A 54 -15.26 -0.68 -25.52
CA GLU A 54 -14.01 -0.29 -24.90
C GLU A 54 -14.31 0.45 -23.59
N ILE A 55 -13.72 0.00 -22.50
CA ILE A 55 -13.87 0.57 -21.17
C ILE A 55 -12.60 1.37 -20.91
N HIS A 56 -12.71 2.69 -20.88
CA HIS A 56 -11.61 3.56 -20.52
C HIS A 56 -11.68 3.85 -19.03
N ILE A 57 -10.56 3.67 -18.33
CA ILE A 57 -10.40 4.02 -16.91
C ILE A 57 -9.08 4.79 -16.81
N GLY A 58 -9.18 6.12 -16.72
CA GLY A 58 -8.01 6.98 -16.86
C GLY A 58 -7.38 6.79 -18.25
N ASP A 59 -6.07 6.56 -18.29
CA ASP A 59 -5.33 6.30 -19.54
C ASP A 59 -5.40 4.85 -20.03
N ARG A 60 -6.06 3.94 -19.30
CA ARG A 60 -6.11 2.51 -19.61
C ARG A 60 -7.39 2.15 -20.37
N THR A 61 -7.25 1.27 -21.36
CA THR A 61 -8.37 0.70 -22.12
C THR A 61 -8.52 -0.78 -21.83
N TYR A 62 -9.72 -1.18 -21.43
CA TYR A 62 -10.13 -2.55 -21.17
C TYR A 62 -11.22 -2.97 -22.15
N TYR A 63 -11.37 -4.27 -22.38
CA TYR A 63 -12.40 -4.82 -23.28
C TYR A 63 -13.47 -5.63 -22.54
N SER A 64 -13.34 -5.79 -21.21
CA SER A 64 -14.31 -6.47 -20.37
C SER A 64 -14.21 -6.02 -18.91
N TRP A 65 -15.30 -6.14 -18.14
CA TRP A 65 -15.32 -5.90 -16.69
C TRP A 65 -14.77 -7.10 -15.90
N ASP A 66 -13.56 -7.53 -16.23
CA ASP A 66 -12.83 -8.58 -15.52
C ASP A 66 -12.24 -8.07 -14.19
N ASP A 67 -11.46 -8.91 -13.51
CA ASP A 67 -10.82 -8.57 -12.24
C ASP A 67 -9.87 -7.38 -12.37
N GLU A 68 -9.22 -7.21 -13.53
CA GLU A 68 -8.26 -6.13 -13.76
C GLU A 68 -8.98 -4.80 -13.99
N ALA A 69 -10.00 -4.78 -14.87
CA ALA A 69 -10.82 -3.60 -15.10
C ALA A 69 -11.57 -3.16 -13.84
N LEU A 70 -12.13 -4.13 -13.09
CA LEU A 70 -12.77 -3.83 -11.80
C LEU A 70 -11.75 -3.29 -10.79
N SER A 71 -10.51 -3.80 -10.83
CA SER A 71 -9.47 -3.32 -9.95
C SER A 71 -9.06 -1.88 -10.21
N SER A 72 -8.82 -1.59 -11.49
CA SER A 72 -8.54 -0.24 -11.94
C SER A 72 -9.68 0.72 -11.65
N LEU A 73 -10.94 0.28 -11.75
CA LEU A 73 -12.10 1.09 -11.38
C LEU A 73 -12.12 1.43 -9.88
N VAL A 74 -12.02 0.43 -9.02
CA VAL A 74 -12.07 0.65 -7.56
C VAL A 74 -10.92 1.54 -7.12
N ARG A 75 -9.74 1.34 -7.72
CA ARG A 75 -8.58 2.21 -7.53
C ARG A 75 -8.89 3.65 -7.94
N MET A 76 -9.43 3.84 -9.14
CA MET A 76 -9.79 5.14 -9.69
C MET A 76 -10.81 5.88 -8.81
N ILE A 77 -11.81 5.18 -8.30
CA ILE A 77 -12.80 5.76 -7.35
C ILE A 77 -12.13 6.17 -6.03
N LYS A 78 -11.19 5.37 -5.52
CA LYS A 78 -10.55 5.58 -4.21
C LYS A 78 -9.44 6.62 -4.23
N PHE A 79 -8.70 6.70 -5.33
CA PHE A 79 -7.46 7.49 -5.43
C PHE A 79 -7.43 8.47 -6.60
N GLY A 80 -8.39 8.44 -7.53
CA GLY A 80 -8.36 9.24 -8.76
C GLY A 80 -7.29 8.76 -9.76
N ASP A 81 -6.91 9.63 -10.70
CA ASP A 81 -5.87 9.42 -11.73
C ASP A 81 -4.43 9.32 -11.16
N LEU A 82 -4.28 9.03 -9.87
CA LEU A 82 -2.97 8.83 -9.28
C LEU A 82 -2.35 7.53 -9.81
N ASP A 83 -1.33 7.67 -10.65
CA ASP A 83 -0.39 6.62 -11.05
C ASP A 83 0.02 5.79 -9.83
N GLU A 84 -0.01 4.45 -9.98
CA GLU A 84 0.52 3.48 -9.03
C GLU A 84 1.79 3.92 -8.32
N ALA A 85 2.76 4.38 -9.10
CA ALA A 85 4.06 4.78 -8.60
C ALA A 85 3.94 5.98 -7.65
N ASN A 86 3.16 6.99 -8.05
CA ASN A 86 2.92 8.19 -7.26
C ASN A 86 2.12 7.90 -5.99
N LEU A 87 1.14 7.01 -6.07
CA LEU A 87 0.39 6.56 -4.89
C LEU A 87 1.34 5.88 -3.88
N LEU A 88 2.20 4.99 -4.34
CA LEU A 88 3.17 4.29 -3.50
C LEU A 88 4.17 5.26 -2.85
N VAL A 89 4.76 6.15 -3.65
CA VAL A 89 5.64 7.20 -3.15
C VAL A 89 4.92 8.02 -2.08
N THR A 90 3.69 8.48 -2.35
CA THR A 90 2.90 9.28 -1.41
C THR A 90 2.59 8.53 -0.11
N LYS A 91 2.24 7.24 -0.20
CA LYS A 91 1.91 6.40 0.96
C LYS A 91 3.12 6.07 1.83
N LEU A 92 4.30 5.96 1.21
CA LEU A 92 5.55 5.79 1.93
C LEU A 92 6.08 7.11 2.48
N ASN A 93 5.75 8.23 1.86
CA ASN A 93 6.19 9.55 2.30
C ASN A 93 5.58 9.87 3.68
N ASN A 94 6.44 10.19 4.65
CA ASN A 94 6.08 10.39 6.06
C ASN A 94 5.46 9.16 6.75
N ALA A 95 5.59 7.97 6.17
CA ALA A 95 5.15 6.76 6.82
C ALA A 95 5.92 6.57 8.13
N ARG A 96 5.20 6.19 9.20
CA ARG A 96 5.75 6.04 10.53
C ARG A 96 5.19 4.80 11.21
N LEU A 97 6.05 4.10 11.93
CA LEU A 97 5.70 2.98 12.79
C LEU A 97 6.27 3.22 14.18
N GLN A 98 5.40 3.19 15.18
CA GLN A 98 5.79 3.30 16.57
C GLN A 98 5.12 2.23 17.41
N GLY A 99 5.81 1.74 18.42
CA GLY A 99 5.27 0.71 19.28
C GLY A 99 6.22 0.25 20.36
N GLU A 100 5.70 -0.69 21.12
CA GLU A 100 6.36 -1.33 22.25
C GLU A 100 6.22 -2.85 22.10
N GLU A 101 7.28 -3.61 22.36
CA GLU A 101 7.22 -5.07 22.31
C GLU A 101 8.22 -5.74 23.25
N GLY A 102 8.00 -7.02 23.55
CA GLY A 102 8.82 -7.80 24.48
C GLY A 102 8.23 -7.90 25.88
N ASP A 103 9.03 -8.37 26.84
CA ASP A 103 8.59 -8.60 28.21
C ASP A 103 9.42 -7.80 29.21
N ARG A 104 8.75 -6.85 29.88
CA ARG A 104 9.35 -6.01 30.92
C ARG A 104 9.70 -6.80 32.18
N LYS A 105 9.07 -7.95 32.46
CA LYS A 105 9.25 -8.69 33.72
C LYS A 105 10.38 -9.70 33.68
N THR A 106 10.56 -10.41 32.56
CA THR A 106 11.47 -11.56 32.51
C THR A 106 12.49 -11.51 31.36
N GLY A 107 12.53 -10.43 30.57
CA GLY A 107 13.41 -10.38 29.41
C GLY A 107 13.74 -8.99 28.89
N SER A 108 13.75 -8.90 27.56
CA SER A 108 14.01 -7.66 26.83
C SER A 108 12.69 -7.00 26.45
N PHE A 109 12.63 -5.69 26.64
CA PHE A 109 11.53 -4.84 26.22
C PHE A 109 12.07 -3.76 25.27
N TYR A 110 11.34 -3.50 24.19
CA TYR A 110 11.74 -2.60 23.12
C TYR A 110 10.70 -1.51 22.95
N THR A 111 11.14 -0.27 22.83
CA THR A 111 10.31 0.84 22.33
C THR A 111 10.92 1.32 21.03
N TYR A 112 10.11 1.47 19.99
CA TYR A 112 10.61 1.86 18.69
C TYR A 112 9.74 2.94 18.05
N ASN A 113 10.41 3.77 17.27
CA ASN A 113 9.82 4.76 16.41
C ASN A 113 10.66 4.85 15.14
N VAL A 114 10.10 4.41 14.02
CA VAL A 114 10.76 4.40 12.71
C VAL A 114 9.92 5.22 11.74
N TRP A 115 10.56 6.00 10.90
CA TRP A 115 9.89 6.76 9.86
C TRP A 115 10.71 6.81 8.57
N LEU A 116 10.04 7.04 7.45
CA LEU A 116 10.64 7.13 6.12
C LEU A 116 10.67 8.57 5.63
N GLU A 117 11.73 8.91 4.90
CA GLU A 117 12.00 10.24 4.33
C GLU A 117 12.67 10.11 2.95
N ASP A 118 12.76 11.22 2.22
CA ASP A 118 13.44 11.30 0.92
C ASP A 118 12.98 10.23 -0.09
N ILE A 119 11.68 9.90 -0.07
CA ILE A 119 11.09 8.89 -0.95
C ILE A 119 11.06 9.40 -2.39
N SER A 120 11.53 8.58 -3.32
CA SER A 120 11.39 8.85 -4.75
C SER A 120 11.24 7.56 -5.55
N LEU A 121 10.60 7.69 -6.71
CA LEU A 121 10.56 6.65 -7.72
C LEU A 121 11.87 6.69 -8.50
N GLU A 122 12.63 5.59 -8.47
CA GLU A 122 13.85 5.44 -9.24
C GLU A 122 13.56 4.89 -10.64
N ASN A 123 12.66 3.92 -10.73
CA ASN A 123 12.31 3.28 -12.00
C ASN A 123 10.84 2.83 -12.01
N SER A 124 10.22 2.92 -13.19
CA SER A 124 8.90 2.38 -13.49
C SER A 124 8.97 1.67 -14.85
N HIS A 125 8.51 0.44 -14.89
CA HIS A 125 8.41 -0.32 -16.12
C HIS A 125 7.02 -0.93 -16.23
N ASP A 126 6.37 -0.71 -17.36
CA ASP A 126 5.04 -1.22 -17.68
C ASP A 126 5.16 -1.97 -19.01
N PHE A 127 4.76 -3.24 -19.03
CA PHE A 127 4.83 -4.09 -20.20
C PHE A 127 3.81 -5.22 -20.14
N THR A 128 3.51 -5.81 -21.30
CA THR A 128 2.65 -6.99 -21.41
C THR A 128 3.50 -8.20 -21.81
N GLU A 129 3.44 -9.27 -21.03
CA GLU A 129 4.10 -10.55 -21.33
C GLU A 129 3.12 -11.69 -21.08
N ASN A 130 3.02 -12.65 -22.01
CA ASN A 130 2.12 -13.82 -21.87
C ASN A 130 0.65 -13.46 -21.56
N ASN A 131 0.12 -12.39 -22.17
CA ASN A 131 -1.22 -11.83 -21.88
C ASN A 131 -1.42 -11.38 -20.43
N GLN A 132 -0.33 -11.05 -19.74
CA GLN A 132 -0.35 -10.45 -18.42
C GLN A 132 0.21 -9.04 -18.48
N HIS A 133 -0.51 -8.08 -17.92
CA HIS A 133 -0.04 -6.73 -17.71
C HIS A 133 0.86 -6.70 -16.48
N ILE A 134 2.13 -6.35 -16.66
CA ILE A 134 3.14 -6.37 -15.61
C ILE A 134 3.65 -4.95 -15.40
N GLN A 135 3.57 -4.49 -14.15
CA GLN A 135 4.11 -3.21 -13.72
C GLN A 135 5.15 -3.45 -12.64
N GLN A 136 6.32 -2.87 -12.81
CA GLN A 136 7.45 -2.99 -11.90
C GLN A 136 7.92 -1.60 -11.48
N TYR A 137 7.93 -1.37 -10.17
CA TYR A 137 8.35 -0.12 -9.57
C TYR A 137 9.58 -0.35 -8.70
N THR A 138 10.57 0.53 -8.83
CA THR A 138 11.69 0.63 -7.89
C THR A 138 11.60 1.95 -7.17
N ILE A 139 11.36 1.91 -5.87
CA ILE A 139 11.24 3.08 -5.01
C ILE A 139 12.43 3.09 -4.07
N ILE A 140 13.05 4.25 -3.92
CA ILE A 140 14.19 4.45 -3.03
C ILE A 140 13.84 5.49 -1.97
N GLY A 141 14.54 5.45 -0.85
CA GLY A 141 14.43 6.48 0.17
C GLY A 141 15.36 6.25 1.34
N LYS A 142 15.13 7.04 2.39
CA LYS A 142 15.84 6.94 3.67
C LYS A 142 14.89 6.52 4.76
N TRP A 143 15.42 5.82 5.74
CA TRP A 143 14.73 5.55 6.98
C TRP A 143 15.52 6.11 8.14
N ASN A 144 14.80 6.56 9.16
CA ASN A 144 15.35 7.03 10.42
C ASN A 144 14.62 6.35 11.56
N SER A 145 15.25 6.27 12.72
CA SER A 145 14.62 5.67 13.87
C SER A 145 15.17 6.15 15.21
N LYS A 146 14.36 5.91 16.23
CA LYS A 146 14.74 5.90 17.64
C LYS A 146 14.29 4.57 18.23
N VAL A 147 15.23 3.75 18.67
CA VAL A 147 14.96 2.43 19.24
C VAL A 147 15.59 2.36 20.62
N TYR A 148 14.81 1.93 21.60
CA TYR A 148 15.22 1.78 22.99
C TYR A 148 15.06 0.31 23.35
N LYS A 149 16.06 -0.27 23.99
CA LYS A 149 15.99 -1.61 24.58
C LYS A 149 16.22 -1.50 26.08
N GLU A 150 15.29 -2.07 26.84
CA GLU A 150 15.40 -2.29 28.27
C GLU A 150 15.63 -3.79 28.48
N ILE A 151 16.65 -4.14 29.28
CA ILE A 151 16.89 -5.52 29.70
C ILE A 151 16.65 -5.57 31.20
N ASN A 152 15.66 -6.37 31.61
CA ASN A 152 15.39 -6.64 33.01
C ASN A 152 15.86 -8.05 33.35
N ALA A 153 16.89 -8.14 34.19
CA ALA A 153 17.32 -9.40 34.79
C ALA A 153 17.01 -9.33 36.29
N PHE A 154 16.20 -10.26 36.79
CA PHE A 154 15.90 -10.40 38.22
C PHE A 154 15.33 -9.11 38.86
N GLY A 155 14.54 -8.32 38.12
CA GLY A 155 13.95 -7.06 38.61
C GLY A 155 14.90 -5.86 38.62
N ILE A 156 16.10 -5.99 38.04
CA ILE A 156 17.07 -4.91 37.88
C ILE A 156 17.15 -4.55 36.38
N THR A 157 17.01 -3.27 36.06
CA THR A 157 17.27 -2.73 34.72
C THR A 157 18.77 -2.64 34.50
N VAL A 158 19.31 -3.55 33.68
CA VAL A 158 20.76 -3.79 33.57
C VAL A 158 21.41 -3.07 32.37
N ASP A 159 20.61 -2.59 31.42
CA ASP A 159 21.12 -1.95 30.19
C ASP A 159 20.45 -0.59 29.95
N ARG A 160 21.25 0.37 29.51
CA ARG A 160 20.82 1.74 29.15
C ARG A 160 20.43 1.76 27.67
N PRO A 161 19.51 2.64 27.25
CA PRO A 161 18.88 2.55 25.95
C PRO A 161 19.89 2.57 24.81
N TRP A 162 19.75 1.61 23.90
CA TRP A 162 20.41 1.62 22.59
C TRP A 162 20.31 3.02 21.98
N GLY A 163 21.43 3.76 21.97
CA GLY A 163 21.48 5.03 21.26
C GLY A 163 20.80 6.23 21.94
N SER A 164 20.99 6.46 23.25
CA SER A 164 20.76 7.83 23.79
C SER A 164 21.51 8.92 22.99
N ASN A 165 22.58 8.55 22.26
CA ASN A 165 23.35 9.42 21.36
C ASN A 165 23.51 8.91 19.91
N LYS A 166 22.78 7.86 19.48
CA LYS A 166 22.97 7.28 18.13
C LYS A 166 21.68 7.35 17.31
N THR A 167 21.66 8.23 16.33
CA THR A 167 20.60 8.26 15.31
C THR A 167 20.79 7.05 14.40
N LEU A 168 19.87 6.10 14.46
CA LEU A 168 19.88 4.92 13.60
C LEU A 168 19.15 5.27 12.31
N ASN A 169 19.88 5.30 11.19
CA ASN A 169 19.35 5.61 9.88
C ASN A 169 19.99 4.72 8.81
N GLY A 170 19.44 4.79 7.61
CA GLY A 170 19.98 4.11 6.44
C GLY A 170 19.16 4.39 5.19
N ASN A 171 19.63 3.87 4.06
CA ASN A 171 18.88 3.88 2.82
C ASN A 171 18.01 2.62 2.72
N PHE A 172 16.98 2.67 1.89
CA PHE A 172 16.25 1.49 1.47
C PHE A 172 15.92 1.58 -0.02
N THR A 173 15.70 0.41 -0.61
CA THR A 173 15.14 0.23 -1.95
C THR A 173 14.01 -0.78 -1.84
N VAL A 174 12.87 -0.51 -2.45
CA VAL A 174 11.77 -1.49 -2.55
C VAL A 174 11.40 -1.71 -3.99
N LYS A 175 11.38 -2.98 -4.38
CA LYS A 175 10.86 -3.42 -5.67
C LYS A 175 9.44 -3.92 -5.49
N VAL A 176 8.51 -3.36 -6.23
CA VAL A 176 7.10 -3.75 -6.24
C VAL A 176 6.76 -4.29 -7.62
N GLU A 177 6.13 -5.46 -7.67
CA GLU A 177 5.63 -6.05 -8.91
C GLU A 177 4.11 -6.20 -8.79
N ILE A 178 3.42 -5.76 -9.82
CA ILE A 178 1.98 -5.84 -9.98
C ILE A 178 1.70 -6.60 -11.28
N ILE A 179 0.90 -7.64 -11.21
CA ILE A 179 0.45 -8.42 -12.38
C ILE A 179 -1.06 -8.32 -12.46
N ASN A 180 -1.58 -7.85 -13.59
CA ASN A 180 -3.01 -7.62 -13.85
C ASN A 180 -3.67 -6.84 -12.71
N GLY A 181 -3.03 -5.75 -12.28
CA GLY A 181 -3.51 -4.89 -11.20
C GLY A 181 -3.39 -5.47 -9.78
N ARG A 182 -2.82 -6.68 -9.59
CA ARG A 182 -2.61 -7.31 -8.28
C ARG A 182 -1.16 -7.33 -7.88
N VAL A 183 -0.87 -7.00 -6.62
CA VAL A 183 0.50 -7.08 -6.10
C VAL A 183 0.91 -8.53 -5.95
N THR A 184 1.94 -8.93 -6.71
CA THR A 184 2.50 -10.28 -6.64
C THR A 184 3.78 -10.30 -5.82
N ASN A 185 4.49 -9.17 -5.72
CA ASN A 185 5.80 -9.12 -5.08
C ASN A 185 6.06 -7.78 -4.41
N ILE A 186 6.57 -7.83 -3.18
CA ILE A 186 7.09 -6.67 -2.46
C ILE A 186 8.44 -7.08 -1.87
N LYS A 187 9.53 -6.55 -2.42
CA LYS A 187 10.91 -6.86 -2.02
C LYS A 187 11.59 -5.60 -1.47
N PRO A 188 11.39 -5.29 -0.18
CA PRO A 188 12.12 -4.23 0.49
C PRO A 188 13.51 -4.73 0.89
N ASP A 189 14.51 -4.01 0.42
CA ASP A 189 15.90 -4.07 0.82
C ASP A 189 16.22 -2.84 1.67
N VAL A 190 16.62 -3.05 2.92
CA VAL A 190 16.83 -1.99 3.90
C VAL A 190 18.27 -2.12 4.39
N ALA A 191 19.03 -1.03 4.28
CA ALA A 191 20.43 -1.02 4.69
C ALA A 191 20.59 -1.47 6.14
N ARG A 192 21.54 -2.39 6.35
CA ARG A 192 21.90 -2.98 7.64
C ARG A 192 23.34 -2.64 7.98
N TYR A 193 23.64 -2.58 9.26
CA TYR A 193 24.96 -2.29 9.79
C TYR A 193 25.33 -3.32 10.86
N ASP A 194 26.62 -3.42 11.19
CA ASP A 194 27.12 -4.30 12.27
C ASP A 194 26.77 -3.76 13.66
N ASP A 195 25.47 -3.61 13.90
CA ASP A 195 24.87 -3.07 15.12
C ASP A 195 23.47 -3.66 15.30
N SER A 196 23.27 -4.37 16.41
CA SER A 196 21.99 -5.00 16.75
C SER A 196 20.81 -4.02 16.78
N ALA A 197 21.06 -2.78 17.22
CA ALA A 197 20.02 -1.75 17.28
C ALA A 197 19.60 -1.30 15.88
N ASN A 198 20.59 -1.12 14.99
CA ASN A 198 20.33 -0.78 13.59
C ASN A 198 19.59 -1.92 12.88
N ASN A 199 20.02 -3.17 13.07
CA ASN A 199 19.37 -4.32 12.45
C ASN A 199 17.91 -4.48 12.90
N TYR A 200 17.62 -4.24 14.18
CA TYR A 200 16.25 -4.22 14.69
C TYR A 200 15.43 -3.08 14.06
N ALA A 201 16.00 -1.87 13.96
CA ALA A 201 15.33 -0.74 13.29
C ALA A 201 15.08 -1.00 11.80
N ALA A 202 16.01 -1.66 11.10
CA ALA A 202 15.87 -2.09 9.72
C ALA A 202 14.73 -3.11 9.56
N ASP A 203 14.57 -4.05 10.50
CA ASP A 203 13.44 -4.99 10.49
C ASP A 203 12.09 -4.28 10.66
N LYS A 204 12.01 -3.30 11.57
CA LYS A 204 10.80 -2.46 11.74
C LYS A 204 10.53 -1.58 10.53
N THR A 205 11.56 -1.05 9.89
CA THR A 205 11.46 -0.33 8.62
C THR A 205 10.87 -1.23 7.53
N LYS A 206 11.35 -2.47 7.43
CA LYS A 206 10.84 -3.47 6.48
C LYS A 206 9.35 -3.74 6.71
N GLN A 207 8.95 -3.93 7.96
CA GLN A 207 7.55 -4.13 8.35
C GLN A 207 6.67 -2.93 7.97
N LEU A 208 7.13 -1.70 8.23
CA LEU A 208 6.44 -0.47 7.86
C LEU A 208 6.24 -0.38 6.34
N ILE A 209 7.29 -0.58 5.54
CA ILE A 209 7.22 -0.53 4.08
C ILE A 209 6.22 -1.57 3.55
N GLN A 210 6.33 -2.83 4.00
CA GLN A 210 5.41 -3.89 3.57
C GLN A 210 3.97 -3.55 3.92
N SER A 211 3.71 -3.14 5.17
CA SER A 211 2.37 -2.76 5.60
C SER A 211 1.78 -1.61 4.78
N LYS A 212 2.58 -0.58 4.46
CA LYS A 212 2.10 0.59 3.72
C LYS A 212 1.85 0.30 2.25
N ILE A 213 2.71 -0.48 1.61
CA ILE A 213 2.50 -0.91 0.22
C ILE A 213 1.29 -1.83 0.13
N SER A 214 1.15 -2.78 1.06
CA SER A 214 -0.04 -3.61 1.13
C SER A 214 -1.30 -2.79 1.39
N GLU A 215 -1.30 -1.78 2.27
CA GLU A 215 -2.45 -0.89 2.47
C GLU A 215 -2.80 -0.08 1.21
N ALA A 216 -1.77 0.44 0.53
CA ALA A 216 -1.93 1.25 -0.68
C ALA A 216 -2.52 0.45 -1.85
N LEU A 217 -2.10 -0.81 -1.96
CA LEU A 217 -2.43 -1.69 -3.08
C LEU A 217 -3.38 -2.82 -2.69
N GLN A 218 -3.92 -2.83 -1.46
CA GLN A 218 -5.09 -3.63 -1.08
C GLN A 218 -6.30 -3.02 -1.76
N VAL A 219 -6.38 -3.35 -3.04
CA VAL A 219 -7.60 -3.54 -3.77
C VAL A 219 -7.44 -4.99 -4.26
N PHE A 220 -8.31 -5.89 -3.78
CA PHE A 220 -8.38 -7.36 -4.04
C PHE A 220 -7.40 -8.26 -3.28
#